data_AF-A0AAD5S6I3-F1
#
_entry.id   AF-A0AAD5S6I3-F1
#
_cell.length_a   1.000
_cell.length_b   1.000
_cell.length_c   1.000
_cell.angle_alpha   90.00
_cell.angle_beta   90.00
_cell.angle_gamma   90.00
#
_symmetry.space_group_name_H-M   'P 1'
#
loop_
_entity.id
_entity.type
_entity.pdbx_description
1 polymer ?
#
loop_
_entity_poly.entity_id
_entity_poly.type
_entity_poly.pdbx_seq_one_letter_code
_entity_poly.pdbx_strand_id
1 'polypeptide(L)'
;MAFARKIPTAKEDRCANRYTPCCLLNNVNSWESLYEREISNHAHDPNDEGTVWFDDSNAEGRIVSFLEELAEAGGACLSSSSSSSSSSSSSSLNANHDPTSTGDRSDVEDKLEKDKTSATFLDLGTGNGSMLFVLREAGWAGEMLGVDYSPTSIALARKVQESRILAALEEKEEEEEEEGEVGAGEEELGKGEGGGGGGKESVAQSWEHNKVRFETWDILTSSPSSALRTTIGRAAEWDVVLDKGTFDAISLSDAMDPFGRRVVEGYKGRVLPLVRQGGRFVITSCNWTEKELKGWFVDADGDGDEDTQIEGEEEGECVFRYEARVEYPSFSFGGIKGQTISSVCFRKELKKGAEQ
;
A
#
# COMPACT_ATOMS: atom_id res chain seq x y z
N MET A 1 12.60 -38.88 -15.60
CA MET A 1 13.41 -38.82 -14.37
C MET A 1 13.96 -37.42 -14.24
N ALA A 2 13.27 -36.59 -13.46
CA ALA A 2 13.65 -35.21 -13.20
C ALA A 2 14.95 -35.17 -12.40
N PHE A 3 15.94 -34.44 -12.90
CA PHE A 3 17.16 -34.13 -12.16
C PHE A 3 16.85 -32.97 -11.19
N ALA A 4 16.55 -33.32 -9.95
CA ALA A 4 16.58 -32.38 -8.84
C ALA A 4 18.00 -31.78 -8.75
N ARG A 5 18.12 -30.49 -9.06
CA ARG A 5 19.36 -29.74 -8.77
C ARG A 5 19.42 -29.50 -7.28
N LYS A 6 20.47 -30.06 -6.66
CA LYS A 6 20.87 -29.82 -5.27
C LYS A 6 20.77 -28.34 -4.93
N ILE A 7 20.09 -28.05 -3.83
CA ILE A 7 20.12 -26.77 -3.12
C ILE A 7 21.59 -26.47 -2.77
N PRO A 8 22.18 -25.37 -3.25
CA PRO A 8 23.50 -24.95 -2.80
C PRO A 8 23.39 -24.42 -1.38
N THR A 9 24.00 -25.14 -0.44
CA THR A 9 24.35 -24.65 0.89
C THR A 9 25.36 -23.50 0.75
N ALA A 10 25.17 -22.43 1.53
CA ALA A 10 26.01 -21.24 1.65
C ALA A 10 26.03 -20.29 0.43
N LYS A 11 25.22 -19.22 0.49
CA LYS A 11 25.56 -17.94 -0.17
C LYS A 11 26.58 -17.22 0.73
N GLU A 12 27.85 -17.58 0.61
CA GLU A 12 28.93 -16.63 0.89
C GLU A 12 29.04 -15.67 -0.29
N ASP A 13 29.18 -14.39 0.05
CA ASP A 13 29.71 -13.28 -0.75
C ASP A 13 29.12 -13.00 -2.14
N ARG A 14 28.01 -12.25 -2.12
CA ARG A 14 27.70 -11.26 -3.18
C ARG A 14 27.45 -9.83 -2.66
N CYS A 15 27.77 -9.56 -1.39
CA CYS A 15 27.71 -8.22 -0.82
C CYS A 15 28.98 -7.96 0.01
N ALA A 16 30.02 -7.46 -0.64
CA ALA A 16 31.26 -7.06 0.01
C ALA A 16 31.13 -5.74 0.81
N ASN A 17 29.92 -5.16 0.90
CA ASN A 17 29.67 -3.95 1.68
C ASN A 17 28.75 -4.29 2.85
N ARG A 18 29.27 -4.18 4.08
CA ARG A 18 28.58 -4.56 5.32
C ARG A 18 27.43 -3.63 5.73
N TYR A 19 26.94 -2.83 4.77
CA TYR A 19 26.01 -1.72 4.92
C TYR A 19 24.84 -1.77 3.94
N THR A 20 24.72 -2.80 3.08
CA THR A 20 23.53 -2.97 2.24
C THR A 20 22.39 -3.61 3.03
N PRO A 21 21.17 -3.02 3.04
CA PRO A 21 20.03 -3.48 3.84
C PRO A 21 19.68 -4.97 3.65
N CYS A 22 19.87 -5.51 2.44
CA CYS A 22 19.66 -6.95 2.16
C CYS A 22 20.51 -7.93 3.00
N CYS A 23 21.61 -7.49 3.61
CA CYS A 23 22.48 -8.35 4.41
C CYS A 23 22.11 -8.39 5.91
N LEU A 24 21.19 -7.55 6.35
CA LEU A 24 20.73 -7.47 7.75
C LEU A 24 19.52 -8.39 8.05
N LEU A 25 19.03 -9.11 7.03
CA LEU A 25 17.73 -9.81 7.06
C LEU A 25 17.63 -11.02 8.02
N ASN A 26 18.69 -11.40 8.74
CA ASN A 26 18.74 -12.66 9.50
C ASN A 26 18.79 -12.54 11.04
N ASN A 27 18.62 -11.35 11.64
CA ASN A 27 18.60 -11.24 13.11
C ASN A 27 17.60 -10.18 13.61
N VAL A 28 16.60 -10.60 14.38
CA VAL A 28 15.60 -9.68 14.98
C VAL A 28 16.27 -8.60 15.84
N ASN A 29 17.38 -8.94 16.51
CA ASN A 29 18.13 -7.97 17.32
C ASN A 29 18.89 -6.93 16.46
N SER A 30 19.16 -7.20 15.17
CA SER A 30 19.79 -6.20 14.31
C SER A 30 18.81 -5.13 13.84
N TRP A 31 17.51 -5.41 13.82
CA TRP A 31 16.49 -4.42 13.47
C TRP A 31 16.28 -3.39 14.57
N GLU A 32 16.08 -3.84 15.81
CA GLU A 32 15.95 -2.92 16.95
C GLU A 32 17.19 -2.02 17.06
N SER A 33 18.39 -2.60 16.93
CA SER A 33 19.64 -1.82 16.95
C SER A 33 19.75 -0.82 15.79
N LEU A 34 19.18 -1.15 14.62
CA LEU A 34 19.13 -0.24 13.48
C LEU A 34 18.22 0.95 13.81
N TYR A 35 16.99 0.69 14.24
CA TYR A 35 16.02 1.74 14.56
C TYR A 35 16.46 2.62 15.73
N GLU A 36 17.08 2.05 16.76
CA GLU A 36 17.67 2.84 17.87
C GLU A 36 18.74 3.81 17.37
N ARG A 37 19.59 3.35 16.44
CA ARG A 37 20.62 4.19 15.82
C ARG A 37 19.99 5.26 14.92
N GLU A 38 18.96 4.93 14.16
CA GLU A 38 18.26 5.89 13.31
C GLU A 38 17.54 6.95 14.15
N ILE A 39 16.91 6.59 15.26
CA ILE A 39 16.36 7.56 16.23
C ILE A 39 17.47 8.46 16.77
N SER A 40 18.63 7.88 17.11
CA SER A 40 19.78 8.66 17.57
C SER A 40 20.24 9.62 16.48
N ASN A 41 20.36 9.19 15.23
CA ASN A 41 20.76 10.07 14.13
C ASN A 41 19.74 11.18 13.89
N HIS A 42 18.45 10.85 13.82
CA HIS A 42 17.36 11.81 13.63
C HIS A 42 17.32 12.87 14.74
N ALA A 43 17.68 12.51 15.98
CA ALA A 43 17.79 13.47 17.07
C ALA A 43 18.95 14.48 16.90
N HIS A 44 19.97 14.14 16.10
CA HIS A 44 21.08 15.05 15.76
C HIS A 44 20.82 15.83 14.46
N ASP A 45 20.11 15.23 13.50
CA ASP A 45 19.73 15.84 12.23
C ASP A 45 18.27 15.47 11.91
N PRO A 46 17.30 16.40 12.06
CA PRO A 46 15.89 16.15 11.77
C PRO A 46 15.60 15.76 10.31
N ASN A 47 16.56 15.97 9.38
CA ASN A 47 16.44 15.53 7.99
C ASN A 47 16.92 14.08 7.76
N ASP A 48 17.58 13.46 8.74
CA ASP A 48 17.92 12.04 8.67
C ASP A 48 16.69 11.21 9.06
N GLU A 49 15.96 10.72 8.06
CA GLU A 49 14.74 9.93 8.25
C GLU A 49 15.01 8.44 8.50
N GLY A 50 16.28 8.04 8.61
CA GLY A 50 16.70 6.65 8.65
C GLY A 50 16.67 5.97 7.28
N THR A 51 16.75 4.64 7.28
CA THR A 51 16.88 3.85 6.05
C THR A 51 15.55 3.76 5.31
N VAL A 52 15.50 4.35 4.11
CA VAL A 52 14.40 4.15 3.17
C VAL A 52 14.68 2.91 2.31
N TRP A 53 13.88 1.87 2.49
CA TRP A 53 14.04 0.63 1.75
C TRP A 53 13.72 0.80 0.26
N PHE A 54 14.65 0.34 -0.58
CA PHE A 54 14.59 0.37 -2.05
C PHE A 54 14.56 1.79 -2.66
N ASP A 55 15.17 2.76 -1.97
CA ASP A 55 15.36 4.13 -2.44
C ASP A 55 16.14 4.20 -3.76
N ASP A 56 17.16 3.34 -3.92
CA ASP A 56 17.99 3.18 -5.12
C ASP A 56 17.19 2.86 -6.38
N SER A 57 16.01 2.25 -6.19
CA SER A 57 15.08 1.84 -7.23
C SER A 57 13.89 2.80 -7.34
N ASN A 58 13.84 3.86 -6.52
CA ASN A 58 12.72 4.77 -6.34
C ASN A 58 11.39 4.01 -6.14
N ALA A 59 11.37 3.01 -5.26
CA ALA A 59 10.21 2.14 -5.08
C ALA A 59 8.93 2.92 -4.77
N GLU A 60 9.01 3.89 -3.87
CA GLU A 60 7.87 4.66 -3.37
C GLU A 60 7.24 5.52 -4.46
N GLY A 61 8.06 6.30 -5.16
CA GLY A 61 7.57 7.13 -6.27
C GLY A 61 6.93 6.29 -7.37
N ARG A 62 7.48 5.10 -7.67
CA ARG A 62 6.91 4.20 -8.70
C ARG A 62 5.60 3.57 -8.23
N ILE A 63 5.46 3.21 -6.95
CA ILE A 63 4.20 2.74 -6.39
C ILE A 63 3.15 3.85 -6.41
N VAL A 64 3.50 5.08 -6.04
CA VAL A 64 2.58 6.23 -6.09
C VAL A 64 2.08 6.48 -7.50
N SER A 65 2.97 6.60 -8.50
CA SER A 65 2.55 6.80 -9.89
C SER A 65 1.64 5.67 -10.39
N PHE A 66 1.95 4.43 -10.03
CA PHE A 66 1.10 3.30 -10.37
C PHE A 66 -0.31 3.38 -9.74
N LEU A 67 -0.40 3.79 -8.48
CA LEU A 67 -1.69 3.96 -7.80
C LEU A 67 -2.49 5.13 -8.39
N GLU A 68 -1.83 6.20 -8.82
CA GLU A 68 -2.44 7.33 -9.53
C GLU A 68 -3.01 6.89 -10.89
N GLU A 69 -2.23 6.15 -11.69
CA GLU A 69 -2.68 5.59 -12.96
C GLU A 69 -3.90 4.67 -12.77
N LEU A 70 -3.92 3.85 -11.72
CA LEU A 70 -5.07 3.01 -11.40
C LEU A 70 -6.31 3.82 -10.98
N ALA A 71 -6.13 4.89 -10.22
CA ALA A 71 -7.22 5.77 -9.82
C ALA A 71 -7.82 6.51 -11.02
N GLU A 72 -6.98 6.98 -11.95
CA GLU A 72 -7.40 7.63 -13.19
C GLU A 72 -8.10 6.67 -14.15
N ALA A 73 -7.57 5.45 -14.32
CA ALA A 73 -8.17 4.42 -15.16
C ALA A 73 -9.57 4.00 -14.66
N GLY A 74 -9.78 3.98 -13.33
CA GLY A 74 -11.10 3.74 -12.74
C GLY A 74 -12.11 4.85 -13.02
N GLY A 75 -11.66 6.10 -13.21
CA GLY A 75 -12.51 7.24 -13.55
C GLY A 75 -12.77 7.43 -15.05
N ALA A 76 -11.89 6.93 -15.92
CA ALA A 76 -11.96 7.12 -17.37
C ALA A 76 -13.07 6.31 -18.08
N CYS A 77 -13.73 5.38 -17.38
CA CYS A 77 -14.79 4.54 -17.95
C CYS A 77 -16.15 5.26 -18.19
N LEU A 78 -16.27 6.58 -17.96
CA LEU A 78 -17.55 7.30 -18.05
C LEU A 78 -17.64 8.42 -19.11
N SER A 79 -16.72 8.51 -20.08
CA SER A 79 -16.88 9.48 -21.17
C SER A 79 -16.46 8.97 -22.55
N SER A 80 -17.03 7.85 -23.00
CA SER A 80 -17.11 7.58 -24.44
C SER A 80 -18.21 6.58 -24.80
N SER A 81 -19.44 7.07 -24.96
CA SER A 81 -20.37 6.49 -25.93
C SER A 81 -21.22 7.60 -26.53
N SER A 82 -20.82 7.97 -27.73
CA SER A 82 -21.52 8.83 -28.68
C SER A 82 -22.96 8.40 -28.93
N SER A 83 -23.81 9.41 -29.02
CA SER A 83 -25.05 9.47 -29.80
C SER A 83 -25.11 8.49 -30.99
N SER A 84 -26.06 7.57 -30.97
CA SER A 84 -26.69 7.10 -32.21
C SER A 84 -28.16 6.79 -31.98
N SER A 85 -28.97 7.41 -32.83
CA SER A 85 -30.41 7.38 -32.88
C SER A 85 -30.96 6.00 -33.24
N SER A 86 -32.05 5.66 -32.59
CA SER A 86 -32.88 4.47 -32.78
C SER A 86 -33.56 4.42 -34.16
N SER A 87 -33.73 3.19 -34.66
CA SER A 87 -34.88 2.84 -35.51
C SER A 87 -35.45 1.50 -35.05
N SER A 88 -36.71 1.59 -34.64
CA SER A 88 -37.67 0.59 -34.20
C SER A 88 -37.84 -0.64 -35.08
N SER A 89 -38.19 -1.79 -34.46
CA SER A 89 -39.27 -2.68 -34.91
C SER A 89 -39.66 -3.70 -33.82
N SER A 90 -40.95 -3.77 -33.55
CA SER A 90 -41.71 -4.57 -32.59
C SER A 90 -41.96 -6.03 -33.01
N SER A 91 -42.15 -6.95 -32.06
CA SER A 91 -43.46 -7.62 -31.78
C SER A 91 -43.38 -8.86 -30.86
N SER A 92 -44.15 -8.83 -29.76
CA SER A 92 -45.08 -9.88 -29.25
C SER A 92 -44.59 -11.31 -28.95
N LEU A 93 -45.03 -12.07 -27.93
CA LEU A 93 -45.96 -12.02 -26.79
C LEU A 93 -45.75 -13.39 -26.07
N ASN A 94 -45.72 -13.46 -24.73
CA ASN A 94 -46.60 -14.32 -23.92
C ASN A 94 -46.23 -14.37 -22.42
N ALA A 95 -47.28 -14.32 -21.61
CA ALA A 95 -47.30 -14.26 -20.16
C ALA A 95 -47.23 -15.65 -19.51
N ASN A 96 -46.71 -15.73 -18.28
CA ASN A 96 -47.47 -16.20 -17.12
C ASN A 96 -46.76 -15.86 -15.80
N HIS A 97 -47.60 -15.60 -14.81
CA HIS A 97 -47.39 -15.00 -13.49
C HIS A 97 -47.11 -16.09 -12.43
N ASP A 98 -46.20 -15.88 -11.46
CA ASP A 98 -46.46 -15.93 -9.99
C ASP A 98 -45.17 -15.75 -9.13
N PRO A 99 -45.25 -15.41 -7.82
CA PRO A 99 -44.53 -14.26 -7.27
C PRO A 99 -43.75 -14.62 -6.01
N THR A 100 -42.42 -14.59 -6.05
CA THR A 100 -41.64 -14.61 -4.82
C THR A 100 -40.51 -13.62 -4.92
N SER A 101 -40.72 -12.48 -4.25
CA SER A 101 -39.73 -11.53 -3.73
C SER A 101 -38.35 -12.16 -3.55
N THR A 102 -37.49 -12.00 -4.56
CA THR A 102 -36.04 -12.03 -4.41
C THR A 102 -35.57 -10.60 -4.58
N GLY A 103 -35.03 -10.04 -3.49
CA GLY A 103 -34.44 -8.72 -3.49
C GLY A 103 -33.43 -8.59 -4.64
N ASP A 104 -33.64 -7.52 -5.40
CA ASP A 104 -32.75 -6.91 -6.36
C ASP A 104 -31.28 -7.04 -5.91
N ARG A 105 -30.56 -7.99 -6.50
CA ARG A 105 -29.10 -8.05 -6.48
C ARG A 105 -28.63 -7.11 -7.58
N SER A 106 -28.81 -5.82 -7.37
CA SER A 106 -28.21 -4.79 -8.21
C SER A 106 -26.70 -4.81 -7.97
N ASP A 107 -25.97 -5.34 -8.95
CA ASP A 107 -24.71 -4.79 -9.48
C ASP A 107 -23.87 -4.00 -8.47
N VAL A 108 -23.00 -4.71 -7.75
CA VAL A 108 -21.90 -4.08 -7.01
C VAL A 108 -20.83 -3.69 -8.03
N GLU A 109 -21.01 -2.55 -8.70
CA GLU A 109 -20.01 -1.95 -9.58
C GLU A 109 -18.78 -1.48 -8.78
N ASP A 110 -17.91 -2.43 -8.47
CA ASP A 110 -16.47 -2.51 -8.77
C ASP A 110 -15.61 -1.25 -8.99
N LYS A 111 -15.79 -0.21 -8.18
CA LYS A 111 -15.06 1.05 -8.37
C LYS A 111 -14.10 1.35 -7.21
N LEU A 112 -12.79 1.37 -7.50
CA LEU A 112 -11.87 2.32 -6.87
C LEU A 112 -12.17 3.71 -7.46
N GLU A 113 -13.42 4.18 -7.34
CA GLU A 113 -13.81 5.59 -7.64
C GLU A 113 -13.44 6.51 -6.49
N LYS A 114 -12.65 6.04 -5.52
CA LYS A 114 -12.21 6.87 -4.41
C LYS A 114 -11.08 7.77 -4.89
N ASP A 115 -11.52 8.97 -5.27
CA ASP A 115 -10.85 10.24 -5.05
C ASP A 115 -9.75 10.11 -3.98
N LYS A 116 -8.54 10.61 -4.30
CA LYS A 116 -7.37 10.63 -3.42
C LYS A 116 -7.69 11.09 -2.00
N THR A 117 -8.77 11.84 -1.84
CA THR A 117 -9.32 12.31 -0.57
C THR A 117 -9.85 11.23 0.38
N SER A 118 -10.16 10.01 -0.09
CA SER A 118 -10.91 9.02 0.71
C SER A 118 -10.38 7.58 0.69
N ALA A 119 -9.41 7.28 -0.17
CA ALA A 119 -8.79 5.95 -0.22
C ALA A 119 -7.96 5.68 1.05
N THR A 120 -8.17 4.52 1.67
CA THR A 120 -7.47 4.15 2.90
C THR A 120 -6.28 3.22 2.64
N PHE A 121 -5.16 3.45 3.35
CA PHE A 121 -3.91 2.72 3.20
C PHE A 121 -3.45 2.05 4.50
N LEU A 122 -3.05 0.79 4.41
CA LEU A 122 -2.31 0.09 5.46
C LEU A 122 -0.93 -0.29 4.93
N ASP A 123 0.14 0.12 5.61
CA ASP A 123 1.51 -0.25 5.27
C ASP A 123 2.08 -1.25 6.28
N LEU A 124 2.41 -2.45 5.80
CA LEU A 124 2.88 -3.58 6.60
C LEU A 124 4.40 -3.55 6.75
N GLY A 125 4.88 -3.50 7.99
CA GLY A 125 6.30 -3.30 8.31
C GLY A 125 6.79 -1.95 7.82
N THR A 126 6.09 -0.90 8.27
CA THR A 126 6.21 0.47 7.76
C THR A 126 7.60 1.10 7.99
N GLY A 127 8.42 0.53 8.89
CA GLY A 127 9.74 1.09 9.18
C GLY A 127 9.63 2.53 9.69
N ASN A 128 10.35 3.44 9.03
CA ASN A 128 10.30 4.87 9.30
C ASN A 128 9.03 5.58 8.76
N GLY A 129 8.11 4.90 8.09
CA GLY A 129 6.87 5.47 7.55
C GLY A 129 6.99 6.15 6.18
N SER A 130 8.18 6.10 5.55
CA SER A 130 8.49 6.77 4.27
C SER A 130 7.43 6.56 3.17
N MET A 131 6.95 5.34 2.98
CA MET A 131 5.95 5.03 1.94
C MET A 131 4.64 5.81 2.13
N LEU A 132 4.18 5.95 3.38
CA LEU A 132 2.95 6.68 3.70
C LEU A 132 3.15 8.20 3.60
N PHE A 133 4.34 8.70 3.91
CA PHE A 133 4.66 10.13 3.73
C PHE A 133 4.70 10.52 2.25
N VAL A 134 5.29 9.71 1.38
CA VAL A 134 5.28 9.98 -0.08
C VAL A 134 3.84 9.95 -0.64
N LEU A 135 2.95 9.10 -0.11
CA LEU A 135 1.53 9.15 -0.46
C LEU A 135 0.87 10.45 -0.02
N ARG A 136 1.18 10.97 1.18
CA ARG A 136 0.70 12.28 1.63
C ARG A 136 1.16 13.42 0.73
N GLU A 137 2.44 13.43 0.36
CA GLU A 137 3.02 14.41 -0.57
C GLU A 137 2.35 14.38 -1.95
N ALA A 138 1.96 13.19 -2.41
CA ALA A 138 1.21 13.01 -3.66
C ALA A 138 -0.28 13.38 -3.58
N GLY A 139 -0.73 13.92 -2.44
CA GLY A 139 -2.09 14.44 -2.25
C GLY A 139 -3.13 13.39 -1.84
N TRP A 140 -2.72 12.19 -1.45
CA TRP A 140 -3.64 11.21 -0.86
C TRP A 140 -4.00 11.64 0.56
N ALA A 141 -5.27 11.91 0.82
CA ALA A 141 -5.76 12.45 2.10
C ALA A 141 -6.62 11.46 2.92
N GLY A 142 -6.96 10.29 2.35
CA GLY A 142 -7.70 9.27 3.10
C GLY A 142 -6.91 8.69 4.28
N GLU A 143 -7.55 7.87 5.11
CA GLU A 143 -6.93 7.33 6.32
C GLU A 143 -5.70 6.47 5.99
N MET A 144 -4.59 6.67 6.72
CA MET A 144 -3.36 5.91 6.55
C MET A 144 -2.89 5.34 7.90
N LEU A 145 -2.53 4.06 7.90
CA LEU A 145 -1.96 3.38 9.05
C LEU A 145 -0.67 2.65 8.66
N GLY A 146 0.44 3.02 9.29
CA GLY A 146 1.66 2.23 9.26
C GLY A 146 1.72 1.28 10.46
N VAL A 147 2.05 0.02 10.23
CA VAL A 147 2.25 -0.96 11.31
C VAL A 147 3.62 -1.59 11.24
N ASP A 148 4.20 -1.88 12.40
CA ASP A 148 5.46 -2.62 12.53
C ASP A 148 5.41 -3.47 13.79
N TYR A 149 6.08 -4.63 13.78
CA TYR A 149 6.22 -5.45 14.97
C TYR A 149 7.09 -4.75 16.04
N SER A 150 7.99 -3.87 15.60
CA SER A 150 8.94 -3.14 16.42
C SER A 150 8.33 -1.85 17.01
N PRO A 151 8.23 -1.72 18.34
CA PRO A 151 7.89 -0.44 18.96
C PRO A 151 8.88 0.68 18.64
N THR A 152 10.16 0.34 18.44
CA THR A 152 11.23 1.30 18.13
C THR A 152 11.07 1.85 16.71
N SER A 153 10.71 1.00 15.74
CA SER A 153 10.33 1.42 14.38
C SER A 153 9.18 2.44 14.41
N ILE A 154 8.12 2.14 15.16
CA ILE A 154 6.97 3.04 15.34
C ILE A 154 7.36 4.35 16.04
N ALA A 155 8.29 4.32 16.99
CA ALA A 155 8.82 5.52 17.62
C ALA A 155 9.62 6.38 16.63
N LEU A 156 10.42 5.78 15.75
CA LEU A 156 11.12 6.46 14.67
C LEU A 156 10.13 7.12 13.70
N ALA A 157 9.15 6.38 13.18
CA ALA A 157 8.17 6.91 12.24
C ALA A 157 7.39 8.12 12.78
N ARG A 158 7.03 8.08 14.07
CA ARG A 158 6.37 9.22 14.73
C ARG A 158 7.29 10.44 14.82
N LYS A 159 8.58 10.26 15.13
CA LYS A 159 9.58 11.35 15.16
C LYS A 159 9.79 11.96 13.77
N VAL A 160 9.93 11.12 12.74
CA VAL A 160 10.05 11.59 11.35
C VAL A 160 8.82 12.40 10.96
N GLN A 161 7.61 11.91 11.29
CA GLN A 161 6.37 12.66 11.06
C GLN A 161 6.36 14.02 11.78
N GLU A 162 6.77 14.07 13.05
CA GLU A 162 6.83 15.30 13.83
C GLU A 162 7.77 16.32 13.16
N SER A 163 8.97 15.90 12.77
CA SER A 163 9.95 16.75 12.08
C SER A 163 9.44 17.25 10.73
N ARG A 164 8.79 16.39 9.94
CA ARG A 164 8.16 16.78 8.65
C ARG A 164 7.05 17.81 8.83
N ILE A 165 6.21 17.66 9.87
CA ILE A 165 5.15 18.63 10.17
C ILE A 165 5.75 19.97 10.61
N LEU A 166 6.80 19.94 11.44
CA LEU A 166 7.48 21.16 11.88
C LEU A 166 8.12 21.90 10.69
N ALA A 167 8.87 21.19 9.83
CA ALA A 167 9.47 21.78 8.63
C ALA A 167 8.42 22.43 7.73
N ALA A 168 7.29 21.76 7.48
CA ALA A 168 6.24 22.31 6.63
C ALA A 168 5.42 23.45 7.28
N LEU A 169 5.49 23.61 8.60
CA LEU A 169 4.96 24.79 9.30
C LEU A 169 5.94 25.96 9.20
N GLU A 170 7.25 25.70 9.36
CA GLU A 170 8.31 26.70 9.20
C GLU A 170 8.31 27.28 7.77
N GLU A 171 8.24 26.43 6.74
CA GLU A 171 8.15 26.85 5.34
C GLU A 171 6.93 27.77 5.09
N LYS A 172 5.78 27.47 5.69
CA LYS A 172 4.57 28.31 5.56
C LYS A 172 4.71 29.65 6.28
N GLU A 173 5.34 29.67 7.46
CA GLU A 173 5.60 30.92 8.18
C GLU A 173 6.56 31.82 7.38
N GLU A 174 7.59 31.24 6.75
CA GLU A 174 8.51 31.96 5.86
C GLU A 174 7.81 32.51 4.59
N GLU A 175 6.93 31.71 3.96
CA GLU A 175 6.13 32.15 2.81
C GLU A 175 5.17 33.32 3.16
N GLU A 176 4.51 33.25 4.33
CA GLU A 176 3.61 34.32 4.80
C GLU A 176 4.39 35.62 5.13
N GLU A 177 5.62 35.52 5.66
CA GLU A 177 6.49 36.67 5.90
C GLU A 177 6.97 37.32 4.60
N GLU A 178 7.36 36.52 3.59
CA GLU A 178 7.75 37.03 2.27
C GLU A 178 6.57 37.72 1.55
N GLU A 179 5.36 37.15 1.58
CA GLU A 179 4.17 37.78 0.99
C GLU A 179 3.77 39.08 1.74
N GLY A 180 3.98 39.13 3.05
CA GLY A 180 3.74 40.31 3.89
C GLY A 180 4.70 41.47 3.63
N GLU A 181 5.96 41.20 3.28
CA GLU A 181 6.93 42.24 2.94
C GLU A 181 6.71 42.85 1.55
N VAL A 182 6.22 42.07 0.57
CA VAL A 182 5.91 42.58 -0.78
C VAL A 182 4.67 43.48 -0.79
N GLY A 183 3.78 43.35 0.20
CA GLY A 183 2.60 44.20 0.39
C GLY A 183 2.86 45.55 1.09
N ALA A 184 4.07 45.81 1.59
CA ALA A 184 4.41 47.03 2.34
C ALA A 184 4.91 48.20 1.46
N GLY A 185 4.77 48.09 0.13
CA GLY A 185 5.01 49.17 -0.82
C GLY A 185 3.72 49.94 -1.13
N GLU A 186 3.48 50.99 -0.36
CA GLU A 186 2.36 51.96 -0.45
C GLU A 186 1.05 51.54 0.24
N GLU A 187 0.79 52.06 1.45
CA GLU A 187 -0.44 52.82 1.69
C GLU A 187 -0.37 53.70 2.95
N GLU A 188 -0.87 54.94 2.79
CA GLU A 188 -1.09 55.93 3.84
C GLU A 188 -2.06 55.43 4.93
N LEU A 189 -1.84 55.98 6.13
CA LEU A 189 -2.68 55.94 7.33
C LEU A 189 -4.20 55.73 7.10
N GLY A 190 -4.67 54.55 7.51
CA GLY A 190 -6.07 54.29 7.86
C GLY A 190 -6.17 53.43 9.11
N LYS A 191 -6.52 54.04 10.26
CA LYS A 191 -6.79 53.31 11.52
C LYS A 191 -7.97 52.35 11.35
N GLY A 192 -7.74 51.06 11.55
CA GLY A 192 -8.78 50.04 11.75
C GLY A 192 -8.36 49.09 12.88
N GLU A 193 -9.10 49.12 13.99
CA GLU A 193 -8.92 48.21 15.12
C GLU A 193 -9.48 46.81 14.79
N GLY A 194 -8.68 45.79 15.06
CA GLY A 194 -9.10 44.56 15.74
C GLY A 194 -9.89 43.53 14.93
N GLY A 195 -9.17 42.54 14.40
CA GLY A 195 -9.78 41.28 13.97
C GLY A 195 -8.79 40.35 13.29
N GLY A 196 -8.00 39.58 14.06
CA GLY A 196 -7.01 38.65 13.51
C GLY A 196 -6.65 37.54 14.49
N GLY A 197 -7.61 36.67 14.78
CA GLY A 197 -7.41 35.49 15.65
C GLY A 197 -7.71 34.15 14.99
N GLY A 198 -7.96 34.11 13.67
CA GLY A 198 -8.51 32.92 12.99
C GLY A 198 -7.52 32.06 12.20
N GLY A 199 -6.27 32.50 11.97
CA GLY A 199 -5.32 31.79 11.10
C GLY A 199 -4.74 30.52 11.71
N LYS A 200 -4.20 30.62 12.93
CA LYS A 200 -3.44 29.53 13.58
C LYS A 200 -4.26 28.28 13.92
N GLU A 201 -5.56 28.44 14.20
CA GLU A 201 -6.46 27.32 14.53
C GLU A 201 -6.82 26.47 13.29
N SER A 202 -6.87 27.07 12.09
CA SER A 202 -7.25 26.39 10.85
C SER A 202 -6.13 25.53 10.26
N VAL A 203 -4.87 25.98 10.40
CA VAL A 203 -3.69 25.25 9.89
C VAL A 203 -3.42 24.01 10.74
N ALA A 204 -3.43 24.13 12.08
CA ALA A 204 -3.27 23.00 12.99
C ALA A 204 -4.35 21.92 12.76
N GLN A 205 -5.60 22.32 12.49
CA GLN A 205 -6.70 21.41 12.15
C GLN A 205 -6.49 20.68 10.81
N SER A 206 -5.89 21.35 9.81
CA SER A 206 -5.55 20.73 8.52
C SER A 206 -4.46 19.66 8.65
N TRP A 207 -3.47 19.88 9.51
CA TRP A 207 -2.38 18.92 9.73
C TRP A 207 -2.84 17.70 10.51
N GLU A 208 -3.69 17.88 11.52
CA GLU A 208 -4.25 16.75 12.28
C GLU A 208 -5.09 15.81 11.40
N HIS A 209 -5.77 16.34 10.38
CA HIS A 209 -6.52 15.51 9.44
C HIS A 209 -5.62 14.68 8.51
N ASN A 210 -4.38 15.14 8.26
CA ASN A 210 -3.43 14.50 7.35
C ASN A 210 -2.35 13.68 8.05
N LYS A 211 -2.35 13.60 9.38
CA LYS A 211 -1.41 12.71 10.08
C LYS A 211 -1.59 11.26 9.66
N VAL A 212 -0.47 10.58 9.52
CA VAL A 212 -0.41 9.13 9.40
C VAL A 212 -0.51 8.55 10.81
N ARG A 213 -1.35 7.53 10.97
CA ARG A 213 -1.42 6.75 12.20
C ARG A 213 -0.32 5.70 12.17
N PHE A 214 0.30 5.45 13.31
CA PHE A 214 1.32 4.42 13.45
C PHE A 214 1.03 3.56 14.67
N GLU A 215 1.06 2.23 14.52
CA GLU A 215 0.76 1.30 15.61
C GLU A 215 1.72 0.11 15.62
N THR A 216 2.10 -0.33 16.84
CA THR A 216 2.87 -1.57 16.99
C THR A 216 1.93 -2.76 16.82
N TRP A 217 2.20 -3.61 15.83
CA TRP A 217 1.45 -4.84 15.60
C TRP A 217 2.30 -5.88 14.87
N ASP A 218 2.34 -7.08 15.45
CA ASP A 218 2.94 -8.25 14.82
C ASP A 218 1.91 -9.00 13.96
N ILE A 219 2.00 -8.80 12.64
CA ILE A 219 1.14 -9.46 11.65
C ILE A 219 1.22 -11.00 11.70
N LEU A 220 2.31 -11.60 12.17
CA LEU A 220 2.44 -13.05 12.21
C LEU A 220 1.70 -13.65 13.39
N THR A 221 1.80 -13.04 14.57
CA THR A 221 1.33 -13.67 15.82
C THR A 221 0.08 -13.03 16.42
N SER A 222 -0.19 -11.76 16.14
CA SER A 222 -1.22 -10.99 16.84
C SER A 222 -2.53 -10.93 16.07
N SER A 223 -3.67 -11.20 16.72
CA SER A 223 -4.98 -10.94 16.10
C SER A 223 -5.15 -9.45 15.81
N PRO A 224 -5.76 -9.05 14.68
CA PRO A 224 -6.00 -7.64 14.40
C PRO A 224 -6.87 -7.02 15.49
N SER A 225 -6.36 -5.99 16.16
CA SER A 225 -7.13 -5.23 17.16
C SER A 225 -8.07 -4.26 16.45
N SER A 226 -9.03 -3.67 17.17
CA SER A 226 -9.87 -2.60 16.63
C SER A 226 -9.07 -1.37 16.18
N ALA A 227 -7.86 -1.18 16.70
CA ALA A 227 -6.98 -0.08 16.32
C ALA A 227 -6.46 -0.22 14.87
N LEU A 228 -6.45 -1.43 14.31
CA LEU A 228 -6.02 -1.70 12.93
C LEU A 228 -7.14 -1.55 11.90
N ARG A 229 -8.36 -1.28 12.36
CA ARG A 229 -9.50 -1.08 11.49
C ARG A 229 -9.55 0.39 11.08
N THR A 230 -10.01 0.62 9.86
CA THR A 230 -10.37 1.95 9.41
C THR A 230 -11.42 2.55 10.36
N THR A 231 -11.29 3.85 10.62
CA THR A 231 -12.27 4.63 11.37
C THR A 231 -13.34 5.22 10.44
N ILE A 232 -13.09 5.18 9.13
CA ILE A 232 -13.94 5.75 8.09
C ILE A 232 -14.65 4.63 7.30
N GLY A 233 -15.98 4.68 7.26
CA GLY A 233 -16.82 3.78 6.45
C GLY A 233 -17.39 2.57 7.21
N ARG A 234 -18.24 1.78 6.53
CA ARG A 234 -18.92 0.59 7.11
C ARG A 234 -18.04 -0.68 7.12
N ALA A 235 -16.93 -0.70 6.39
CA ALA A 235 -16.01 -1.84 6.31
C ALA A 235 -14.74 -1.54 7.10
N ALA A 236 -14.32 -2.48 7.93
CA ALA A 236 -13.13 -2.40 8.78
C ALA A 236 -11.81 -2.71 8.04
N GLU A 237 -11.88 -2.85 6.72
CA GLU A 237 -10.81 -3.30 5.83
C GLU A 237 -10.30 -2.13 4.96
N TRP A 238 -9.09 -2.27 4.43
CA TRP A 238 -8.35 -1.20 3.75
C TRP A 238 -8.55 -1.23 2.22
N ASP A 239 -8.61 -0.05 1.58
CA ASP A 239 -8.66 0.07 0.12
C ASP A 239 -7.38 -0.48 -0.51
N VAL A 240 -6.23 -0.13 0.08
CA VAL A 240 -4.90 -0.55 -0.35
C VAL A 240 -4.09 -1.04 0.85
N VAL A 241 -3.50 -2.23 0.74
CA VAL A 241 -2.49 -2.74 1.67
C VAL A 241 -1.15 -2.79 0.95
N LEU A 242 -0.10 -2.27 1.59
CA LEU A 242 1.25 -2.16 1.06
C LEU A 242 2.18 -3.08 1.85
N ASP A 243 3.14 -3.69 1.18
CA ASP A 243 4.26 -4.42 1.77
C ASP A 243 5.53 -4.06 0.99
N LYS A 244 6.40 -3.26 1.61
CA LYS A 244 7.68 -2.87 1.00
C LYS A 244 8.83 -3.60 1.69
N GLY A 245 9.00 -4.90 1.41
CA GLY A 245 10.12 -5.72 1.88
C GLY A 245 9.87 -6.48 3.18
N THR A 246 8.67 -6.38 3.75
CA THR A 246 8.27 -7.12 4.97
C THR A 246 8.16 -8.60 4.69
N PHE A 247 7.54 -8.96 3.56
CA PHE A 247 7.52 -10.35 3.09
C PHE A 247 8.93 -10.90 2.87
N ASP A 248 9.89 -10.10 2.36
CA ASP A 248 11.27 -10.55 2.18
C ASP A 248 11.91 -10.95 3.50
N ALA A 249 11.80 -10.08 4.51
CA ALA A 249 12.32 -10.36 5.85
C ALA A 249 11.70 -11.62 6.46
N ILE A 250 10.37 -11.77 6.36
CA ILE A 250 9.65 -12.95 6.86
C ILE A 250 10.06 -14.21 6.09
N SER A 251 10.17 -14.12 4.76
CA SER A 251 10.46 -15.24 3.87
C SER A 251 11.88 -15.78 4.00
N LEU A 252 12.79 -15.04 4.62
CA LEU A 252 14.14 -15.48 4.94
C LEU A 252 14.26 -16.11 6.33
N SER A 253 13.26 -15.95 7.19
CA SER A 253 13.26 -16.53 8.53
C SER A 253 13.06 -18.05 8.49
N ASP A 254 13.81 -18.76 9.33
CA ASP A 254 13.63 -20.20 9.59
C ASP A 254 12.53 -20.45 10.66
N ALA A 255 11.82 -19.42 11.10
CA ALA A 255 10.76 -19.56 12.09
C ALA A 255 9.64 -20.48 11.61
N MET A 256 9.17 -21.33 12.53
CA MET A 256 8.11 -22.31 12.30
C MET A 256 6.91 -22.01 13.19
N ASP A 257 5.71 -22.28 12.67
CA ASP A 257 4.49 -22.30 13.47
C ASP A 257 4.44 -23.54 14.39
N PRO A 258 3.50 -23.62 15.36
CA PRO A 258 3.36 -24.79 16.23
C PRO A 258 3.09 -26.13 15.51
N PHE A 259 2.74 -26.09 14.21
CA PHE A 259 2.49 -27.26 13.37
C PHE A 259 3.70 -27.64 12.51
N GLY A 260 4.83 -26.93 12.65
CA GLY A 260 6.07 -27.23 11.93
C GLY A 260 6.13 -26.69 10.50
N ARG A 261 5.21 -25.80 10.11
CA ARG A 261 5.27 -25.09 8.82
C ARG A 261 6.01 -23.77 8.97
N ARG A 262 6.63 -23.27 7.90
CA ARG A 262 7.30 -21.96 7.98
C ARG A 262 6.26 -20.87 8.19
N VAL A 263 6.56 -19.90 9.06
CA VAL A 263 5.62 -18.80 9.36
C VAL A 263 5.21 -18.01 8.11
N VAL A 264 6.11 -17.90 7.12
CA VAL A 264 5.85 -17.22 5.84
C VAL A 264 4.70 -17.87 5.06
N GLU A 265 4.49 -19.19 5.19
CA GLU A 265 3.41 -19.89 4.49
C GLU A 265 2.02 -19.42 4.94
N GLY A 266 1.91 -18.88 6.16
CA GLY A 266 0.68 -18.29 6.67
C GLY A 266 0.44 -16.83 6.26
N TYR A 267 1.44 -16.16 5.67
CA TYR A 267 1.42 -14.70 5.49
C TYR A 267 0.26 -14.22 4.61
N LYS A 268 0.01 -14.88 3.46
CA LYS A 268 -1.14 -14.61 2.58
C LYS A 268 -2.46 -14.60 3.37
N GLY A 269 -2.68 -15.61 4.22
CA GLY A 269 -3.89 -15.74 5.02
C GLY A 269 -4.06 -14.63 6.07
N ARG A 270 -2.98 -13.91 6.40
CA ARG A 270 -3.00 -12.75 7.31
C ARG A 270 -3.25 -11.44 6.57
N VAL A 271 -2.73 -11.31 5.34
CA VAL A 271 -2.88 -10.10 4.51
C VAL A 271 -4.27 -10.03 3.85
N LEU A 272 -4.76 -11.14 3.29
CA LEU A 272 -6.03 -11.22 2.58
C LEU A 272 -7.25 -10.63 3.33
N PRO A 273 -7.45 -10.88 4.64
CA PRO A 273 -8.57 -10.27 5.38
C PRO A 273 -8.37 -8.79 5.71
N LEU A 274 -7.19 -8.21 5.50
CA LEU A 274 -6.94 -6.78 5.72
C LEU A 274 -7.39 -5.93 4.53
N VAL A 275 -7.36 -6.52 3.33
CA VAL A 275 -7.78 -5.87 2.08
C VAL A 275 -9.29 -5.96 1.97
N ARG A 276 -9.98 -4.88 1.62
CA ARG A 276 -11.43 -4.95 1.38
C ARG A 276 -11.77 -5.71 0.10
N GLN A 277 -13.02 -6.14 -0.06
CA GLN A 277 -13.49 -6.67 -1.34
C GLN A 277 -13.24 -5.66 -2.48
N GLY A 278 -12.59 -6.10 -3.57
CA GLY A 278 -12.17 -5.25 -4.69
C GLY A 278 -10.99 -4.32 -4.38
N GLY A 279 -10.44 -4.36 -3.17
CA GLY A 279 -9.24 -3.63 -2.76
C GLY A 279 -7.97 -4.29 -3.26
N ARG A 280 -6.84 -3.62 -3.03
CA ARG A 280 -5.54 -4.01 -3.60
C ARG A 280 -4.50 -4.33 -2.54
N PHE A 281 -3.64 -5.29 -2.84
CA PHE A 281 -2.41 -5.58 -2.12
C PHE A 281 -1.23 -5.34 -3.06
N VAL A 282 -0.36 -4.39 -2.72
CA VAL A 282 0.85 -4.08 -3.49
C VAL A 282 2.06 -4.52 -2.68
N ILE A 283 2.82 -5.46 -3.21
CA ILE A 283 4.03 -6.00 -2.58
C ILE A 283 5.26 -5.64 -3.41
N THR A 284 6.32 -5.18 -2.75
CA THR A 284 7.65 -4.93 -3.32
C THR A 284 8.67 -5.84 -2.68
N SER A 285 9.41 -6.57 -3.52
CA SER A 285 10.38 -7.57 -3.08
C SER A 285 11.70 -7.48 -3.86
N CYS A 286 12.83 -7.64 -3.17
CA CYS A 286 14.15 -7.82 -3.80
C CYS A 286 14.58 -9.29 -3.89
N ASN A 287 13.89 -10.20 -3.20
CA ASN A 287 14.23 -11.63 -3.16
C ASN A 287 13.41 -12.49 -4.11
N TRP A 288 12.23 -12.02 -4.51
CA TRP A 288 11.27 -12.80 -5.28
C TRP A 288 10.96 -12.11 -6.61
N THR A 289 10.95 -12.89 -7.68
CA THR A 289 10.48 -12.44 -9.00
C THR A 289 8.95 -12.30 -9.02
N GLU A 290 8.41 -11.54 -9.97
CA GLU A 290 6.95 -11.49 -10.20
C GLU A 290 6.30 -12.88 -10.26
N LYS A 291 6.92 -13.82 -10.98
CA LYS A 291 6.40 -15.20 -11.11
C LYS A 291 6.35 -15.92 -9.76
N GLU A 292 7.38 -15.75 -8.94
CA GLU A 292 7.41 -16.38 -7.62
C GLU A 292 6.41 -15.72 -6.66
N LEU A 293 6.27 -14.38 -6.70
CA LEU A 293 5.25 -13.67 -5.94
C LEU A 293 3.83 -14.13 -6.32
N LYS A 294 3.55 -14.31 -7.62
CA LYS A 294 2.29 -14.93 -8.06
C LYS A 294 2.10 -16.30 -7.40
N GLY A 295 3.12 -17.16 -7.41
CA GLY A 295 3.06 -18.47 -6.77
C GLY A 295 2.83 -18.45 -5.25
N TRP A 296 3.13 -17.34 -4.57
CA TRP A 296 2.87 -17.15 -3.14
C TRP A 296 1.46 -16.65 -2.84
N PHE A 297 0.94 -15.74 -3.66
CA PHE A 297 -0.27 -14.99 -3.33
C PHE A 297 -1.51 -15.42 -4.12
N VAL A 298 -1.32 -16.00 -5.30
CA VAL A 298 -2.39 -16.40 -6.21
C VAL A 298 -2.59 -17.91 -6.11
N ASP A 299 -3.85 -18.34 -5.92
CA ASP A 299 -4.18 -19.77 -5.90
C ASP A 299 -3.95 -20.41 -7.27
N ALA A 300 -3.83 -21.74 -7.33
CA ALA A 300 -3.47 -22.47 -8.56
C ALA A 300 -4.40 -22.18 -9.75
N ASP A 301 -5.67 -21.84 -9.49
CA ASP A 301 -6.70 -21.51 -10.50
C ASP A 301 -6.68 -20.02 -10.91
N GLY A 302 -5.65 -19.30 -10.45
CA GLY A 302 -5.57 -17.85 -10.39
C GLY A 302 -5.15 -17.15 -11.68
N ASP A 303 -4.38 -17.84 -12.54
CA ASP A 303 -3.70 -17.27 -13.72
C ASP A 303 -4.37 -17.65 -15.06
N GLY A 304 -5.63 -18.13 -15.03
CA GLY A 304 -6.40 -18.41 -16.24
C GLY A 304 -5.99 -19.67 -17.02
N ASP A 305 -5.27 -20.60 -16.40
CA ASP A 305 -5.08 -21.93 -16.98
C ASP A 305 -6.35 -22.76 -16.67
N GLU A 306 -7.27 -22.82 -17.65
CA GLU A 306 -8.62 -23.41 -17.53
C GLU A 306 -8.64 -24.91 -17.18
N ASP A 307 -7.49 -25.58 -17.05
CA ASP A 307 -7.40 -27.04 -17.09
C ASP A 307 -7.05 -27.73 -15.76
N THR A 308 -7.00 -27.01 -14.63
CA THR A 308 -6.78 -27.62 -13.30
C THR A 308 -8.03 -27.55 -12.43
N GLN A 309 -9.06 -28.33 -12.79
CA GLN A 309 -10.23 -28.51 -11.92
C GLN A 309 -9.84 -29.32 -10.68
N ILE A 310 -9.80 -28.68 -9.51
CA ILE A 310 -9.74 -29.37 -8.22
C ILE A 310 -11.17 -29.49 -7.69
N GLU A 311 -11.70 -30.72 -7.66
CA GLU A 311 -13.02 -31.01 -7.11
C GLU A 311 -13.04 -30.78 -5.58
N GLY A 312 -13.83 -29.82 -5.09
CA GLY A 312 -14.14 -29.68 -3.66
C GLY A 312 -14.18 -28.28 -3.07
N GLU A 313 -14.22 -27.22 -3.87
CA GLU A 313 -14.06 -25.84 -3.35
C GLU A 313 -15.40 -25.13 -3.06
N GLU A 314 -15.42 -24.36 -1.97
CA GLU A 314 -16.59 -23.59 -1.53
C GLU A 314 -16.70 -22.27 -2.32
N GLU A 315 -17.80 -22.11 -3.05
CA GLU A 315 -18.14 -20.85 -3.74
C GLU A 315 -18.28 -19.70 -2.72
N GLY A 316 -17.65 -18.54 -3.01
CA GLY A 316 -17.74 -17.35 -2.17
C GLY A 316 -16.54 -17.08 -1.25
N GLU A 317 -15.46 -17.87 -1.30
CA GLU A 317 -14.21 -17.54 -0.62
C GLU A 317 -13.49 -16.35 -1.29
N CYS A 318 -12.87 -15.47 -0.50
CA CYS A 318 -12.04 -14.40 -1.05
C CYS A 318 -10.67 -14.93 -1.49
N VAL A 319 -10.15 -14.45 -2.62
CA VAL A 319 -8.83 -14.80 -3.14
C VAL A 319 -8.11 -13.57 -3.67
N PHE A 320 -6.79 -13.65 -3.82
CA PHE A 320 -6.03 -12.67 -4.58
C PHE A 320 -5.92 -13.10 -6.04
N ARG A 321 -6.22 -12.16 -6.96
CA ARG A 321 -5.96 -12.27 -8.39
C ARG A 321 -4.83 -11.32 -8.76
N TYR A 322 -3.96 -11.74 -9.67
CA TYR A 322 -2.96 -10.84 -10.22
C TYR A 322 -3.64 -9.73 -11.01
N GLU A 323 -3.25 -8.48 -10.77
CA GLU A 323 -3.80 -7.33 -11.46
C GLU A 323 -2.76 -6.66 -12.37
N ALA A 324 -1.60 -6.32 -11.82
CA ALA A 324 -0.56 -5.62 -12.57
C ALA A 324 0.81 -5.73 -11.91
N ARG A 325 1.84 -5.30 -12.65
CA ARG A 325 3.21 -5.11 -12.17
C ARG A 325 3.55 -3.62 -12.22
N VAL A 326 4.23 -3.12 -11.20
CA VAL A 326 4.83 -1.78 -11.25
C VAL A 326 6.10 -1.86 -12.08
N GLU A 327 6.17 -1.04 -13.14
CA GLU A 327 7.34 -0.99 -14.00
C GLU A 327 8.46 -0.18 -13.36
N TYR A 328 9.71 -0.59 -13.56
CA TYR A 328 10.90 0.14 -13.13
C TYR A 328 11.85 0.34 -14.30
N PRO A 329 12.61 1.45 -14.36
CA PRO A 329 13.68 1.60 -15.33
C PRO A 329 14.64 0.41 -15.23
N SER A 330 14.85 -0.28 -16.33
CA SER A 330 15.75 -1.44 -16.36
C SER A 330 16.95 -1.17 -17.24
N PHE A 331 18.13 -1.50 -16.74
CA PHE A 331 19.33 -1.54 -17.56
C PHE A 331 19.53 -2.96 -18.08
N SER A 332 19.73 -3.10 -19.38
CA SER A 332 20.04 -4.37 -20.02
C SER A 332 21.52 -4.40 -20.38
N PHE A 333 22.27 -5.34 -19.82
CA PHE A 333 23.67 -5.58 -20.18
C PHE A 333 23.83 -7.01 -20.69
N GLY A 334 24.36 -7.18 -21.92
CA GLY A 334 24.56 -8.50 -22.51
C GLY A 334 23.27 -9.32 -22.73
N GLY A 335 22.11 -8.67 -22.87
CA GLY A 335 20.81 -9.34 -23.05
C GLY A 335 20.11 -9.77 -21.76
N ILE A 336 20.72 -9.53 -20.59
CA ILE A 336 20.10 -9.76 -19.29
C ILE A 336 19.56 -8.42 -18.78
N LYS A 337 18.23 -8.33 -18.61
CA LYS A 337 17.55 -7.20 -17.97
C LYS A 337 17.81 -7.32 -16.47
N GLY A 338 18.59 -6.39 -15.90
CA GLY A 338 18.78 -6.32 -14.46
C GLY A 338 17.63 -5.56 -13.83
N GLN A 339 16.91 -6.20 -12.91
CA GLN A 339 15.98 -5.51 -12.03
C GLN A 339 16.30 -5.93 -10.60
N THR A 340 16.51 -4.94 -9.75
CA THR A 340 16.89 -5.10 -8.33
C THR A 340 15.71 -5.48 -7.46
N ILE A 341 14.49 -5.09 -7.87
CA ILE A 341 13.24 -5.35 -7.15
C ILE A 341 12.09 -5.73 -8.11
N SER A 342 11.07 -6.40 -7.59
CA SER A 342 9.78 -6.65 -8.25
C SER A 342 8.67 -6.08 -7.38
N SER A 343 7.80 -5.23 -7.95
CA SER A 343 6.57 -4.81 -7.28
C SER A 343 5.34 -5.27 -8.04
N VAL A 344 4.42 -5.93 -7.34
CA VAL A 344 3.26 -6.62 -7.91
C VAL A 344 2.00 -6.20 -7.17
N CYS A 345 0.94 -5.93 -7.93
CA CYS A 345 -0.38 -5.61 -7.42
C CYS A 345 -1.30 -6.81 -7.59
N PHE A 346 -1.97 -7.18 -6.50
CA PHE A 346 -3.02 -8.17 -6.47
C PHE A 346 -4.34 -7.52 -6.05
N ARG A 347 -5.44 -7.98 -6.63
CA ARG A 347 -6.79 -7.55 -6.27
C ARG A 347 -7.50 -8.63 -5.48
N LYS A 348 -8.19 -8.25 -4.41
CA LYS A 348 -9.06 -9.18 -3.65
C LYS A 348 -10.38 -9.34 -4.38
N GLU A 349 -10.69 -10.58 -4.75
CA GLU A 349 -11.92 -10.95 -5.47
C GLU A 349 -12.64 -12.12 -4.78
N LEU A 350 -13.94 -12.27 -5.03
CA LEU A 350 -14.65 -13.50 -4.65
C LEU A 350 -14.34 -14.57 -5.69
N LYS A 351 -14.00 -15.78 -5.23
CA LYS A 351 -13.84 -16.94 -6.11
C LYS A 351 -15.20 -17.22 -6.76
N LYS A 352 -15.26 -17.08 -8.09
CA LYS A 352 -16.44 -17.45 -8.88
C LYS A 352 -16.54 -18.97 -8.89
N GLY A 353 -17.71 -19.52 -8.60
CA GLY A 353 -17.99 -20.94 -8.82
C GLY A 353 -17.86 -21.28 -10.30
N ALA A 354 -17.52 -22.53 -10.62
CA ALA A 354 -17.55 -23.00 -11.99
C ALA A 354 -18.98 -22.83 -12.55
N GLU A 355 -19.14 -22.06 -13.64
CA GLU A 355 -20.42 -22.01 -14.36
C GLU A 355 -20.73 -23.43 -14.87
N GLN A 356 -21.88 -23.98 -14.45
CA GLN A 356 -22.32 -25.35 -14.78
C GLN A 356 -22.81 -25.49 -16.21
#